data_AF-A0A482RR83-F1
#
_entry.id   AF-A0A482RR83-F1
#
_cell.length_a   1.000
_cell.length_b   1.000
_cell.length_c   1.000
_cell.angle_alpha   90.00
_cell.angle_beta   90.00
_cell.angle_gamma   90.00
#
_symmetry.space_group_name_H-M   'P 1'
#
loop_
_entity.id
_entity.type
_entity.pdbx_description
1 polymer ?
#
loop_
_entity_poly.entity_id
_entity_poly.type
_entity_poly.pdbx_seq_one_letter_code
_entity_poly.pdbx_strand_id
1 'polypeptide(L)' 'VQECLRALDRFLARPASIDMAAEDLRLGTHELGCLTGRVDVEELLDVIFSDFCIGK' A
#
# COMPACT_ATOMS: atom_id res chain seq x y z
N VAL A 1 -8.56 -7.68 -0.92
CA VAL A 1 -9.86 -6.97 -1.14
C VAL A 1 -10.35 -6.30 0.13
N GLN A 2 -10.53 -7.03 1.25
CA GLN A 2 -11.04 -6.45 2.49
C GLN A 2 -10.14 -5.31 3.02
N GLU A 3 -8.83 -5.42 2.90
CA GLU A 3 -7.89 -4.39 3.36
C GLU A 3 -7.94 -3.12 2.49
N CYS A 4 -8.04 -3.24 1.16
CA CYS A 4 -8.30 -2.11 0.27
C CYS A 4 -9.57 -1.33 0.68
N LEU A 5 -10.67 -2.04 0.93
CA LEU A 5 -11.94 -1.42 1.34
C LEU A 5 -11.81 -0.73 2.69
N ARG A 6 -11.16 -1.36 3.69
CA ARG A 6 -10.92 -0.76 5.00
C ARG A 6 -10.10 0.51 4.92
N ALA A 7 -9.04 0.53 4.12
CA ALA A 7 -8.20 1.71 3.94
C ALA A 7 -9.00 2.87 3.29
N LEU A 8 -9.80 2.57 2.27
CA LEU A 8 -10.67 3.56 1.63
C LEU A 8 -11.78 4.06 2.56
N ASP A 9 -12.36 3.20 3.40
CA ASP A 9 -13.35 3.60 4.41
C ASP A 9 -12.75 4.56 5.44
N ARG A 10 -11.51 4.33 5.87
CA ARG A 10 -10.77 5.25 6.76
C ARG A 10 -10.45 6.57 6.07
N PHE A 11 -10.04 6.54 4.80
CA PHE A 11 -9.81 7.75 4.00
C PHE A 11 -11.08 8.61 3.85
N LEU A 12 -12.24 7.97 3.63
CA LEU A 12 -13.52 8.64 3.46
C LEU A 12 -14.14 9.12 4.80
N ALA A 13 -13.62 8.67 5.93
CA ALA A 13 -14.05 9.13 7.24
C ALA A 13 -13.58 10.58 7.50
N ARG A 14 -14.52 11.46 7.90
CA ARG A 14 -14.26 12.88 8.25
C ARG A 14 -13.46 13.05 9.55
N PRO A 15 -12.81 14.22 9.73
CA PRO A 15 -11.69 14.70 8.96
C PRO A 15 -10.39 14.14 9.56
N ALA A 16 -9.73 13.26 8.81
CA ALA A 16 -8.33 12.93 9.06
C ALA A 16 -7.45 14.15 8.73
N SER A 17 -6.28 14.26 9.36
CA SER A 17 -5.24 15.17 8.87
C SER A 17 -4.86 14.78 7.44
N ILE A 18 -4.33 15.73 6.67
CA ILE A 18 -3.87 15.47 5.29
C ILE A 18 -2.89 14.29 5.27
N ASP A 19 -1.99 14.21 6.25
CA ASP A 19 -1.00 13.14 6.35
C ASP A 19 -1.65 11.76 6.54
N MET A 20 -2.67 11.66 7.41
CA MET A 20 -3.39 10.40 7.63
C MET A 20 -4.25 10.03 6.41
N ALA A 21 -4.93 11.00 5.80
CA ALA A 21 -5.71 10.77 4.59
C ALA A 21 -4.80 10.29 3.43
N ALA A 22 -3.62 10.90 3.28
CA ALA A 22 -2.64 10.48 2.28
C ALA A 22 -2.17 9.03 2.51
N GLU A 23 -1.91 8.65 3.77
CA GLU A 23 -1.49 7.29 4.10
C GLU A 23 -2.59 6.25 3.85
N ASP A 24 -3.84 6.54 4.24
CA ASP A 24 -4.96 5.64 3.97
C ASP A 24 -5.21 5.47 2.47
N LEU A 25 -5.04 6.53 1.67
CA LEU A 25 -5.13 6.43 0.22
C LEU A 25 -3.97 5.60 -0.36
N ARG A 26 -2.74 5.81 0.11
CA ARG A 26 -1.56 5.03 -0.31
C ARG A 26 -1.77 3.54 -0.07
N LEU A 27 -2.21 3.17 1.14
CA LEU A 27 -2.53 1.79 1.51
C LEU A 27 -3.67 1.21 0.65
N GLY A 28 -4.74 1.98 0.43
CA GLY A 28 -5.86 1.58 -0.42
C GLY A 28 -5.43 1.30 -1.86
N THR A 29 -4.55 2.14 -2.42
CA THR A 29 -4.00 1.95 -3.77
C THR A 29 -3.04 0.77 -3.88
N HIS A 30 -2.22 0.52 -2.86
CA HIS A 30 -1.30 -0.61 -2.82
C HIS A 30 -2.08 -1.94 -2.82
N GLU A 31 -3.05 -2.09 -1.91
CA GLU A 31 -3.90 -3.27 -1.83
C GLU A 31 -4.71 -3.50 -3.11
N LEU A 32 -5.14 -2.43 -3.78
CA LEU A 32 -5.80 -2.51 -5.09
C LEU A 32 -4.83 -2.96 -6.19
N GLY A 33 -3.57 -2.53 -6.12
CA GLY A 33 -2.50 -2.94 -7.03
C GLY A 33 -2.23 -4.44 -6.96
N CYS A 34 -2.03 -4.98 -5.76
CA CYS A 34 -1.84 -6.41 -5.53
C CYS A 34 -3.00 -7.26 -6.10
N LEU A 35 -4.25 -6.77 -6.01
CA LEU A 35 -5.42 -7.47 -6.53
C LEU A 35 -5.53 -7.46 -8.06
N THR A 36 -5.13 -6.34 -8.67
CA THR A 36 -5.27 -6.13 -10.12
C THR A 36 -4.03 -6.57 -10.90
N GLY A 37 -3.01 -7.11 -10.22
CA GLY A 37 -1.73 -7.49 -10.81
C GLY A 37 -0.86 -6.29 -11.18
N ARG A 38 -1.16 -5.11 -10.63
CA ARG A 38 -0.35 -3.91 -10.80
C ARG A 38 0.72 -3.90 -9.72
N VAL A 39 1.92 -4.32 -10.11
CA VAL A 39 3.10 -4.41 -9.24
C VAL A 39 3.64 -3.01 -8.98
N ASP A 40 3.72 -2.63 -7.71
CA ASP A 40 4.34 -1.38 -7.28
C ASP A 40 5.88 -1.49 -7.38
N VAL A 41 6.58 -0.37 -7.56
CA VAL A 41 8.06 -0.34 -7.55
C VAL A 41 8.59 -0.88 -6.23
N GLU A 42 7.92 -0.58 -5.12
CA GLU A 42 8.29 -1.04 -3.78
C GLU A 42 8.23 -2.56 -3.65
N GLU A 43 7.18 -3.19 -4.17
CA GLU A 43 7.03 -4.66 -4.20
C GLU A 43 8.08 -5.32 -5.11
N LEU A 44 8.42 -4.67 -6.24
CA LEU A 44 9.50 -5.11 -7.11
C LEU A 44 10.88 -5.00 -6.42
N LEU A 45 11.12 -3.93 -5.66
CA LEU A 45 12.34 -3.78 -4.87
C LEU A 45 12.42 -4.86 -3.77
N ASP A 46 11.33 -5.16 -3.09
CA ASP A 46 11.28 -6.23 -2.09
C ASP A 46 11.63 -7.60 -2.69
N VAL A 47 11.15 -7.92 -3.89
CA VAL A 47 11.54 -9.15 -4.60
C VAL A 47 13.01 -9.13 -5.03
N ILE A 48 13.49 -7.98 -5.54
CA ILE A 48 14.90 -7.84 -5.94
C ILE A 48 15.83 -8.02 -4.74
N PHE A 49 15.44 -7.53 -3.56
CA PHE A 49 16.25 -7.56 -2.35
C PHE A 49 15.98 -8.77 -1.45
N SER A 50 14.90 -9.54 -1.66
CA SER A 50 14.60 -10.74 -0.85
C SER A 50 15.65 -11.84 -1.01
N ASP A 51 16.31 -11.90 -2.17
CA ASP A 51 17.38 -12.85 -2.47
C ASP A 51 18.78 -12.32 -2.10
N PHE A 52 18.91 -11.03 -1.72
CA PHE A 52 20.13 -10.51 -1.15
C PHE A 52 20.18 -10.93 0.32
N CYS A 53 20.96 -11.97 0.62
CA CYS A 53 21.25 -12.40 1.99
C CYS A 53 21.44 -11.18 2.90
N ILE A 54 20.62 -11.09 3.96
CA ILE A 54 20.67 -10.03 4.99
C ILE A 54 22.13 -9.82 5.39
N GLY A 55 22.74 -8.71 4.96
CA GLY A 55 24.13 -8.38 5.27
C GLY A 55 25.00 -7.83 4.14
N LYS A 56 24.47 -7.01 3.23
CA LYS A 56 25.30 -6.07 2.46
C LYS A 56 25.12 -4.64 2.96
#